data_AF-S6GCG9-F1
#
_entry.id   AF-S6GCG9-F1
#
_cell.length_a   1.000
_cell.length_b   1.000
_cell.length_c   1.000
_cell.angle_alpha   90.00
_cell.angle_beta   90.00
_cell.angle_gamma   90.00
#
_symmetry.space_group_name_H-M   'P 1'
#
loop_
_entity.id
_entity.type
_entity.pdbx_description
1 polymer ?
#
loop_
_entity_poly.entity_id
_entity_poly.type
_entity_poly.pdbx_seq_one_letter_code
_entity_poly.pdbx_strand_id
1 'polypeptide(L)'
;MSKLTTVILVMCISVFAIVKATAAETKTADDNSWIASLQTKTPAAGFELAIKMSRMAVKKIQPDVAMLHKLRPIYATDPNSLIAGSQVVAINYQTVAAANNYWRK
;
A
#
# COMPACT_ATOMS: atom_id res chain seq x y z
N MET A 1 -31.24 -2.64 52.10
CA MET A 1 -31.11 -1.85 50.86
C MET A 1 -29.71 -1.91 50.21
N SER A 2 -28.71 -2.65 50.73
CA SER A 2 -27.35 -2.66 50.13
C SER A 2 -26.99 -3.87 49.25
N LYS A 3 -27.86 -4.90 49.14
CA LYS A 3 -27.56 -6.11 48.35
C LYS A 3 -27.99 -6.00 46.88
N LEU A 4 -28.99 -5.18 46.58
CA LEU A 4 -29.53 -5.02 45.23
C LEU A 4 -28.70 -4.06 44.36
N THR A 5 -28.13 -3.00 44.97
CA THR A 5 -27.24 -2.04 44.29
C THR A 5 -25.88 -2.65 43.93
N THR A 6 -25.34 -3.53 44.79
CA THR A 6 -24.06 -4.23 44.51
C THR A 6 -24.20 -5.24 43.36
N VAL A 7 -25.34 -5.91 43.22
CA VAL A 7 -25.57 -6.87 42.12
C VAL A 7 -25.68 -6.15 40.78
N ILE A 8 -26.33 -4.99 40.72
CA ILE A 8 -26.45 -4.16 39.51
C ILE A 8 -25.07 -3.61 39.08
N LEU A 9 -24.24 -3.20 40.04
CA LEU A 9 -22.88 -2.72 39.76
C LEU A 9 -21.95 -3.85 39.25
N VAL A 10 -22.04 -5.06 39.82
CA VAL A 10 -21.25 -6.24 39.39
C VAL A 10 -21.69 -6.74 38.01
N MET A 11 -22.98 -6.64 37.68
CA MET A 11 -23.50 -7.02 36.36
C MET A 11 -23.08 -6.04 35.25
N CYS A 12 -22.92 -4.75 35.56
CA CYS A 12 -22.38 -3.77 34.60
C CYS A 12 -20.88 -3.96 34.32
N ILE A 13 -20.10 -4.40 35.32
CA ILE A 13 -18.66 -4.64 35.16
C ILE A 13 -18.39 -5.85 34.24
N SER A 14 -19.22 -6.90 34.32
CA SER A 14 -19.07 -8.07 33.46
C SER A 14 -19.46 -7.80 32.00
N VAL A 15 -20.45 -6.95 31.75
CA VAL A 15 -20.81 -6.52 30.38
C VAL A 15 -19.70 -5.66 29.75
N PHE A 16 -19.07 -4.77 30.54
CA PHE A 16 -17.97 -3.94 30.05
C PHE A 16 -16.70 -4.76 29.69
N ALA A 17 -16.43 -5.85 30.42
CA ALA A 17 -15.32 -6.74 30.13
C ALA A 17 -15.53 -7.54 28.84
N ILE A 18 -16.78 -7.94 28.54
CA ILE A 18 -17.12 -8.66 27.31
C ILE A 18 -16.97 -7.76 26.08
N VAL A 19 -17.33 -6.46 26.18
CA VAL A 19 -17.14 -5.49 25.09
C VAL A 19 -15.65 -5.22 24.80
N LYS A 20 -14.77 -5.26 25.80
CA LYS A 20 -13.31 -5.12 25.58
C LYS A 20 -12.67 -6.32 24.89
N ALA A 21 -13.26 -7.51 24.98
CA ALA A 21 -12.66 -8.74 24.48
C ALA A 21 -12.82 -8.94 22.96
N THR A 22 -13.67 -8.17 22.27
CA THR A 22 -13.90 -8.31 20.82
C THR A 22 -13.19 -7.26 19.96
N ALA A 23 -12.27 -6.48 20.53
CA ALA A 23 -11.27 -5.77 19.75
C ALA A 23 -10.10 -6.73 19.40
N ALA A 24 -10.42 -7.85 18.78
CA ALA A 24 -9.43 -8.64 18.08
C ALA A 24 -9.04 -7.83 16.84
N GLU A 25 -7.83 -7.26 16.86
CA GLU A 25 -7.25 -6.56 15.73
C GLU A 25 -7.35 -7.45 14.48
N THR A 26 -8.06 -6.95 13.48
CA THR A 26 -8.11 -7.54 12.15
C THR A 26 -6.71 -7.47 11.53
N LYS A 27 -5.87 -8.47 11.80
CA LYS A 27 -4.59 -8.65 11.10
C LYS A 27 -4.89 -9.13 9.68
N THR A 28 -5.14 -8.20 8.76
CA THR A 28 -5.38 -8.55 7.35
C THR A 28 -4.54 -7.73 6.39
N ALA A 29 -3.93 -8.48 5.47
CA ALA A 29 -3.17 -8.12 4.29
C ALA A 29 -1.68 -7.74 4.50
N ASP A 30 -0.85 -8.79 4.54
CA ASP A 30 0.59 -8.78 4.20
C ASP A 30 1.46 -7.71 4.89
N ASP A 31 2.06 -8.08 6.04
CA ASP A 31 3.12 -7.34 6.76
C ASP A 31 4.35 -7.00 5.87
N ASN A 32 4.41 -7.46 4.63
CA ASN A 32 5.52 -7.27 3.69
C ASN A 32 5.09 -6.64 2.34
N SER A 33 3.90 -6.04 2.27
CA SER A 33 3.43 -5.37 1.05
C SER A 33 4.30 -4.14 0.76
N TRP A 34 5.12 -4.22 -0.29
CA TRP A 34 5.99 -3.12 -0.72
C TRP A 34 5.21 -1.87 -1.18
N ILE A 35 3.89 -1.99 -1.36
CA ILE A 35 2.95 -0.92 -1.69
C ILE A 35 1.87 -0.79 -0.60
N ALA A 36 2.21 -0.03 0.45
CA ALA A 36 1.29 0.18 1.57
C ALA A 36 0.11 1.12 1.22
N SER A 37 0.32 2.09 0.32
CA SER A 37 -0.73 3.05 -0.07
C SER A 37 -0.42 3.68 -1.43
N LEU A 38 -1.48 4.11 -2.13
CA LEU A 38 -1.40 4.97 -3.31
C LEU A 38 -1.46 6.47 -2.96
N GLN A 39 -1.73 6.81 -1.70
CA GLN A 39 -1.78 8.20 -1.23
C GLN A 39 -0.36 8.77 -1.08
N THR A 40 -0.14 9.95 -1.63
CA THR A 40 1.14 10.67 -1.67
C THR A 40 0.92 12.16 -1.44
N LYS A 41 1.84 12.81 -0.71
CA LYS A 41 1.68 14.21 -0.30
C LYS A 41 1.84 15.21 -1.45
N THR A 42 2.59 14.85 -2.50
CA THR A 42 2.93 15.75 -3.60
C THR A 42 2.91 15.00 -4.94
N PRO A 43 2.70 15.71 -6.06
CA PRO A 43 2.79 15.13 -7.40
C PRO A 43 4.13 14.42 -7.66
N ALA A 44 5.25 15.01 -7.20
CA ALA A 44 6.57 14.41 -7.33
C ALA A 44 6.69 13.07 -6.59
N ALA A 45 6.18 12.97 -5.37
CA ALA A 45 6.14 11.71 -4.64
C ALA A 45 5.23 10.68 -5.32
N GLY A 46 4.13 11.13 -5.94
CA GLY A 46 3.28 10.29 -6.78
C GLY A 46 4.00 9.72 -7.99
N PHE A 47 4.85 10.52 -8.64
CA PHE A 47 5.65 10.10 -9.80
C PHE A 47 6.70 9.06 -9.41
N GLU A 48 7.41 9.27 -8.29
CA GLU A 48 8.36 8.29 -7.75
C GLU A 48 7.67 6.96 -7.39
N LEU A 49 6.45 7.02 -6.84
CA LEU A 49 5.65 5.82 -6.59
C LEU A 49 5.32 5.10 -7.90
N ALA A 50 4.90 5.81 -8.94
CA ALA A 50 4.60 5.23 -10.26
C ALA A 50 5.83 4.57 -10.91
N ILE A 51 7.02 5.16 -10.77
CA ILE A 51 8.29 4.55 -11.21
C ILE A 51 8.54 3.26 -10.44
N LYS A 52 8.41 3.28 -9.11
CA LYS A 52 8.59 2.10 -8.26
C LYS A 52 7.64 0.99 -8.69
N MET A 53 6.36 1.30 -8.91
CA MET A 53 5.36 0.32 -9.37
C MET A 53 5.75 -0.34 -10.68
N SER A 54 6.18 0.47 -11.66
CA SER A 54 6.61 -0.01 -12.97
C SER A 54 7.80 -0.98 -12.87
N ARG A 55 8.79 -0.65 -12.03
CA ARG A 55 9.99 -1.48 -11.80
C ARG A 55 9.67 -2.76 -11.04
N MET A 56 8.77 -2.70 -10.06
CA MET A 56 8.39 -3.86 -9.24
C MET A 56 7.59 -4.90 -10.04
N ALA A 57 6.80 -4.47 -11.04
CA ALA A 57 6.15 -5.39 -11.97
C ALA A 57 7.19 -6.24 -12.73
N VAL A 58 8.22 -5.61 -13.31
CA VAL A 58 9.31 -6.32 -14.01
C VAL A 58 10.03 -7.29 -13.07
N LYS A 59 10.38 -6.84 -11.86
CA LYS A 59 11.03 -7.69 -10.85
C LYS A 59 10.17 -8.87 -10.41
N LYS A 60 8.84 -8.72 -10.41
CA LYS A 60 7.92 -9.81 -10.05
C LYS A 60 7.82 -10.85 -11.17
N ILE A 61 7.87 -10.42 -12.43
CA ILE A 61 7.85 -11.30 -13.61
C ILE A 61 9.19 -12.04 -13.75
N GLN A 62 10.31 -11.34 -13.57
CA GLN A 62 11.65 -11.91 -13.62
C GLN A 62 12.35 -11.74 -12.27
N PRO A 63 12.32 -12.76 -11.39
CA PRO A 63 12.92 -12.67 -10.06
C PRO A 63 14.44 -12.80 -10.07
N ASP A 64 15.05 -13.34 -11.14
CA ASP A 64 16.50 -13.45 -11.26
C ASP A 64 17.15 -12.10 -11.54
N VAL A 65 17.81 -11.56 -10.51
CA VAL A 65 18.52 -10.28 -10.55
C VAL A 65 19.69 -10.32 -11.53
N ALA A 66 20.40 -11.45 -11.67
CA ALA A 66 21.50 -11.56 -12.61
C ALA A 66 21.01 -11.45 -14.06
N MET A 67 19.87 -12.07 -14.37
CA MET A 67 19.22 -11.93 -15.67
C MET A 67 18.77 -10.47 -15.93
N LEU A 68 18.19 -9.79 -14.94
CA LEU A 68 17.84 -8.37 -15.08
C LEU A 68 19.05 -7.49 -15.38
N HIS A 69 20.19 -7.72 -14.71
CA HIS A 69 21.43 -7.01 -14.99
C HIS A 69 21.94 -7.28 -16.41
N LYS A 70 21.86 -8.53 -16.87
CA LYS A 70 22.26 -8.91 -18.23
C LYS A 70 21.40 -8.26 -19.31
N LEU A 71 20.10 -8.09 -19.05
CA LEU A 71 19.17 -7.46 -20.00
C LEU A 71 19.24 -5.92 -20.02
N ARG A 72 19.72 -5.29 -18.93
CA ARG A 72 19.74 -3.82 -18.78
C ARG A 72 20.43 -3.07 -19.93
N PRO A 73 21.61 -3.49 -20.42
CA PRO A 73 22.26 -2.80 -21.52
C PRO A 73 21.43 -2.77 -22.81
N ILE A 74 20.57 -3.78 -23.03
CA ILE A 74 19.77 -3.89 -24.27
C ILE A 74 18.74 -2.76 -24.34
N TYR A 75 17.97 -2.56 -23.27
CA TYR A 75 16.87 -1.60 -23.28
C TYR A 75 17.29 -0.20 -22.80
N ALA A 76 18.41 -0.06 -22.10
CA ALA A 76 18.84 1.24 -21.55
C ALA A 76 19.39 2.20 -22.61
N THR A 77 19.82 1.69 -23.76
CA THR A 77 20.35 2.49 -24.88
C THR A 77 19.44 2.50 -26.10
N ASP A 78 18.32 1.77 -26.08
CA ASP A 78 17.35 1.72 -27.17
C ASP A 78 16.27 2.81 -26.97
N PRO A 79 16.13 3.79 -27.89
CA PRO A 79 15.15 4.86 -27.76
C PRO A 79 13.71 4.35 -27.66
N ASN A 80 13.35 3.29 -28.39
CA ASN A 80 12.00 2.72 -28.35
C ASN A 80 11.70 2.14 -26.98
N SER A 81 12.66 1.43 -26.38
CA SER A 81 12.58 0.91 -25.02
C SER A 81 12.45 2.02 -23.97
N LEU A 82 13.19 3.14 -24.13
CA LEU A 82 13.10 4.28 -23.21
C LEU A 82 11.72 4.96 -23.29
N ILE A 83 11.18 5.11 -24.50
CA ILE A 83 9.82 5.63 -24.71
C ILE A 83 8.78 4.67 -24.11
N ALA A 84 8.91 3.36 -24.36
CA ALA A 84 8.01 2.36 -23.81
C ALA A 84 8.03 2.33 -22.27
N GLY A 85 9.22 2.39 -21.66
CA GLY A 85 9.37 2.50 -20.21
C GLY A 85 8.69 3.76 -19.66
N SER A 86 8.83 4.88 -20.36
CA SER A 86 8.17 6.15 -19.99
C SER A 86 6.63 6.05 -20.08
N GLN A 87 6.11 5.36 -21.10
CA GLN A 87 4.67 5.12 -21.25
C GLN A 87 4.09 4.30 -20.09
N VAL A 88 4.79 3.24 -19.65
CA VAL A 88 4.35 2.42 -18.50
C VAL A 88 4.29 3.27 -17.23
N VAL A 89 5.29 4.13 -17.00
CA VAL A 89 5.28 5.05 -15.85
C VAL A 89 4.12 6.03 -15.95
N ALA A 90 3.84 6.60 -17.13
CA ALA A 90 2.74 7.53 -17.33
C ALA A 90 1.37 6.90 -16.99
N ILE A 91 1.14 5.65 -17.39
CA ILE A 91 -0.09 4.90 -17.07
C ILE A 91 -0.24 4.68 -15.56
N ASN A 92 0.84 4.30 -14.88
CA ASN A 92 0.82 4.15 -13.42
C ASN A 92 0.62 5.50 -12.72
N TYR A 93 1.25 6.55 -13.22
CA TYR A 93 1.11 7.89 -12.66
C TYR A 93 -0.31 8.44 -12.82
N GLN A 94 -1.00 8.13 -13.93
CA GLN A 94 -2.42 8.46 -14.09
C GLN A 94 -3.27 7.83 -12.96
N THR A 95 -3.00 6.56 -12.64
CA THR A 95 -3.68 5.85 -11.54
C THR A 95 -3.37 6.49 -10.18
N VAL A 96 -2.09 6.79 -9.91
CA VAL A 96 -1.66 7.43 -8.66
C VAL A 96 -2.27 8.83 -8.54
N ALA A 97 -2.25 9.63 -9.60
CA ALA A 97 -2.82 10.97 -9.61
C ALA A 97 -4.33 10.95 -9.34
N ALA A 98 -5.07 10.03 -9.97
CA ALA A 98 -6.49 9.84 -9.72
C ALA A 98 -6.76 9.44 -8.25
N ALA A 99 -5.96 8.55 -7.68
CA ALA A 99 -6.06 8.16 -6.27
C ALA A 99 -5.82 9.33 -5.30
N ASN A 100 -5.05 10.34 -5.71
CA ASN A 100 -4.73 11.54 -4.92
C ASN A 100 -5.61 12.75 -5.26
N ASN A 101 -6.71 12.58 -5.98
CA ASN A 101 -7.55 13.67 -6.48
C ASN A 101 -6.73 14.80 -7.16
N TYR A 102 -5.69 14.40 -7.89
CA TYR A 102 -4.75 15.30 -8.58
C TYR A 102 -4.09 16.36 -7.69
N TRP A 103 -4.00 16.13 -6.37
CA TRP A 103 -3.47 17.09 -5.39
C TRP A 103 -4.15 18.47 -5.45
N ARG A 104 -5.42 18.51 -5.88
CA ARG A 104 -6.22 19.74 -5.90
C ARG A 104 -6.44 20.21 -4.47
N LYS A 105 -6.31 21.51 -4.25
CA LYS A 105 -6.62 22.19 -2.98
C LYS A 105 -8.08 22.59 -2.96
#